data_AF-A0A157RID7-F1
#
_entry.id   AF-A0A157RID7-F1
#
_cell.length_a   1.000
_cell.length_b   1.000
_cell.length_c   1.000
_cell.angle_alpha   90.00
_cell.angle_beta   90.00
_cell.angle_gamma   90.00
#
_symmetry.space_group_name_H-M   'P 1'
#
loop_
_entity.id
_entity.type
_entity.pdbx_description
1 polymer ?
#
loop_
_entity_poly.entity_id
_entity_poly.type
_entity_poly.pdbx_seq_one_letter_code
_entity_poly.pdbx_strand_id
1 'polypeptide(L)'
;MNEKNRDSKTSIAVLATATTVLGLAFPVLAITVRHAASAIQFALALTCVAALVTRPWRQLRLRRGQGAAVAWIFGAWPLLVGGHMLLNGYFDGPALERALRFALAAMALCVLTHLRATPLRRIGTAFALGAIGSVYVALESCWHALPGQLLQCRASNGFTNPVPFGGMALTLGMCALASLRFEFPHLSRLDRIVRAVGAACGLLACGLSQTRGAWIAAPVLLIIAAAPWHATWRAHLRPAGHFVLIPLVALLVSAIAIFGDTFMLRFHEAMSDVAAYRQGATHSSIGARLEMWRTATDIWRQEPWFGAGAGQWPQALAQQEAKGLADSYIKGFSHPHNDYLQMLTESGIAGLALLLATYATPAAYAWQRRHATDTCTAMSAHMCILVCTAIAIFSLTESMLQIKFQVAFFSCLMSLCLAGALAPCDTPAAAGKPPAI
;
A
#
# COMPACT_ATOMS: atom_id res chain seq x y z
N MET A 1 -29.20 34.08 -13.56
CA MET A 1 -28.31 33.16 -12.80
C MET A 1 -26.97 33.87 -12.64
N ASN A 2 -26.59 34.23 -11.40
CA ASN A 2 -25.51 35.19 -11.12
C ASN A 2 -24.12 34.70 -11.57
N GLU A 3 -23.29 35.57 -12.15
CA GLU A 3 -21.95 35.28 -12.69
C GLU A 3 -21.04 34.60 -11.66
N LYS A 4 -21.09 35.08 -10.41
CA LYS A 4 -20.40 34.50 -9.23
C LYS A 4 -20.77 33.03 -8.95
N ASN A 5 -21.98 32.60 -9.31
CA ASN A 5 -22.45 31.22 -9.13
C ASN A 5 -22.01 30.31 -10.29
N ARG A 6 -21.65 30.89 -11.45
CA ARG A 6 -21.11 30.16 -12.60
C ARG A 6 -19.62 29.86 -12.40
N ASP A 7 -18.84 30.84 -11.93
CA ASP A 7 -17.41 30.68 -11.67
C ASP A 7 -17.13 29.65 -10.56
N SER A 8 -17.91 29.70 -9.48
CA SER A 8 -17.80 28.74 -8.37
C SER A 8 -18.04 27.29 -8.82
N LYS A 9 -19.03 27.05 -9.71
CA LYS A 9 -19.30 25.72 -10.26
C LYS A 9 -18.18 25.23 -11.16
N THR A 10 -17.61 26.10 -11.98
CA THR A 10 -16.50 25.77 -12.87
C THR A 10 -15.25 25.39 -12.07
N SER A 11 -14.87 26.16 -11.05
CA SER A 11 -13.73 25.84 -10.18
C SER A 11 -13.89 24.50 -9.46
N ILE A 12 -15.11 24.16 -9.02
CA ILE A 12 -15.41 22.88 -8.37
C ILE A 12 -15.22 21.69 -9.34
N ALA A 13 -15.72 21.81 -10.57
CA ALA A 13 -15.59 20.76 -11.58
C ALA A 13 -14.12 20.53 -11.94
N VAL A 14 -13.33 21.60 -12.03
CA VAL A 14 -11.88 21.53 -12.28
C VAL A 14 -11.17 20.81 -11.13
N LEU A 15 -11.45 21.15 -9.87
CA LEU A 15 -10.84 20.50 -8.70
C LEU A 15 -11.19 19.01 -8.60
N ALA A 16 -12.45 18.66 -8.85
CA ALA A 16 -12.91 17.27 -8.86
C ALA A 16 -12.21 16.45 -9.96
N THR A 17 -12.09 17.04 -11.16
CA THR A 17 -11.42 16.41 -12.31
C THR A 17 -9.94 16.23 -12.02
N ALA A 18 -9.24 17.28 -11.54
CA ALA A 18 -7.83 17.21 -11.20
C ALA A 18 -7.55 16.14 -10.12
N THR A 19 -8.33 16.14 -9.04
CA THR A 19 -8.20 15.15 -7.96
C THR A 19 -8.40 13.72 -8.49
N THR A 20 -9.37 13.52 -9.38
CA THR A 20 -9.66 12.20 -9.96
C THR A 20 -8.56 11.73 -10.89
N VAL A 21 -8.03 12.61 -11.75
CA VAL A 21 -6.90 12.31 -12.64
C VAL A 21 -5.67 11.94 -11.81
N LEU A 22 -5.35 12.73 -10.77
CA LEU A 22 -4.24 12.43 -9.86
C LEU A 22 -4.43 11.09 -9.16
N GLY A 23 -5.62 10.80 -8.64
CA GLY A 23 -5.93 9.54 -7.97
C GLY A 23 -5.81 8.32 -8.90
N LEU A 24 -6.28 8.43 -10.15
CA LEU A 24 -6.20 7.34 -11.13
C LEU A 24 -4.79 7.18 -11.74
N ALA A 25 -4.02 8.26 -11.85
CA ALA A 25 -2.64 8.20 -12.32
C ALA A 25 -1.70 7.63 -11.25
N PHE A 26 -2.06 7.77 -9.97
CA PHE A 26 -1.20 7.41 -8.84
C PHE A 26 -0.68 5.97 -8.86
N PRO A 27 -1.50 4.90 -8.99
CA PRO A 27 -0.99 3.53 -8.96
C PRO A 27 0.02 3.22 -10.07
N VAL A 28 -0.10 3.91 -11.21
CA VAL A 28 0.80 3.76 -12.36
C VAL A 28 2.09 4.52 -12.13
N LEU A 29 1.99 5.83 -11.95
CA LEU A 29 3.15 6.71 -11.88
C LEU A 29 3.99 6.47 -10.62
N ALA A 30 3.36 6.11 -9.50
CA ALA A 30 4.06 5.91 -8.25
C ALA A 30 5.09 4.78 -8.32
N ILE A 31 4.83 3.70 -9.08
CA ILE A 31 5.77 2.58 -9.17
C ILE A 31 6.78 2.73 -10.33
N THR A 32 6.43 3.46 -11.39
CA THR A 32 7.24 3.57 -12.61
C THR A 32 8.12 4.81 -12.68
N VAL A 33 7.72 5.92 -12.05
CA VAL A 33 8.42 7.20 -12.18
C VAL A 33 9.00 7.64 -10.84
N ARG A 34 10.31 7.91 -10.82
CA ARG A 34 11.01 8.42 -9.64
C ARG A 34 10.34 9.72 -9.15
N HIS A 35 10.14 9.84 -7.83
CA HIS A 35 9.48 10.96 -7.16
C HIS A 35 7.98 11.16 -7.41
N ALA A 36 7.35 10.47 -8.39
CA ALA A 36 5.96 10.71 -8.74
C ALA A 36 4.97 10.44 -7.59
N ALA A 37 5.21 9.42 -6.75
CA ALA A 37 4.38 9.17 -5.58
C ALA A 37 4.32 10.37 -4.63
N SER A 38 5.46 11.03 -4.41
CA SER A 38 5.51 12.21 -3.54
C SER A 38 4.86 13.41 -4.22
N ALA A 39 5.20 13.65 -5.50
CA ALA A 39 4.64 14.76 -6.26
C ALA A 39 3.11 14.72 -6.35
N ILE A 40 2.53 13.55 -6.62
CA ILE A 40 1.07 13.38 -6.67
C ILE A 40 0.44 13.52 -5.30
N GLN A 41 1.07 13.00 -4.24
CA GLN A 41 0.59 13.18 -2.86
C GLN A 41 0.53 14.67 -2.48
N PHE A 42 1.57 15.45 -2.80
CA PHE A 42 1.56 16.90 -2.60
C PHE A 42 0.51 17.60 -3.46
N ALA A 43 0.34 17.18 -4.72
CA ALA A 43 -0.69 17.75 -5.60
C ALA A 43 -2.11 17.49 -5.05
N LEU A 44 -2.39 16.29 -4.53
CA LEU A 44 -3.65 15.96 -3.86
C LEU A 44 -3.86 16.78 -2.59
N ALA A 45 -2.80 17.04 -1.82
CA ALA A 45 -2.89 17.94 -0.68
C ALA A 45 -3.18 19.39 -1.11
N LEU A 46 -2.60 19.84 -2.22
CA LEU A 46 -2.86 21.17 -2.77
C LEU A 46 -4.31 21.31 -3.25
N THR A 47 -4.90 20.28 -3.87
CA THR A 47 -6.33 20.32 -4.22
C THR A 47 -7.21 20.40 -2.98
N CYS A 48 -6.78 19.84 -1.84
CA CYS A 48 -7.47 19.99 -0.55
C CYS A 48 -7.44 21.42 -0.05
N VAL A 49 -6.27 22.07 -0.07
CA VAL A 49 -6.13 23.48 0.31
C VAL A 49 -6.99 24.36 -0.60
N ALA A 50 -6.94 24.15 -1.92
CA ALA A 50 -7.76 24.89 -2.87
C ALA A 50 -9.27 24.67 -2.63
N ALA A 51 -9.68 23.45 -2.27
CA ALA A 51 -11.06 23.16 -1.90
C ALA A 51 -11.48 23.92 -0.63
N LEU A 52 -10.61 24.01 0.38
CA LEU A 52 -10.85 24.75 1.62
C LEU A 52 -10.96 26.27 1.42
N VAL A 53 -10.25 26.83 0.44
CA VAL A 53 -10.37 28.24 0.07
C VAL A 53 -11.69 28.52 -0.65
N THR A 54 -12.19 27.55 -1.42
CA THR A 54 -13.40 27.70 -2.24
C THR A 54 -14.68 27.24 -1.56
N ARG A 55 -14.59 26.52 -0.43
CA ARG A 55 -15.74 26.00 0.33
C ARG A 55 -15.58 26.21 1.83
N PRO A 56 -16.66 26.49 2.58
CA PRO A 56 -16.58 26.55 4.03
C PRO A 56 -16.16 25.20 4.61
N TRP A 57 -15.26 25.21 5.60
CA TRP A 57 -14.76 24.01 6.30
C TRP A 57 -15.86 23.01 6.69
N ARG A 58 -17.04 23.51 7.10
CA ARG A 58 -18.19 22.67 7.48
C ARG A 58 -18.65 21.72 6.37
N GLN A 59 -18.41 22.06 5.10
CA GLN A 59 -18.76 21.24 3.92
C GLN A 59 -17.67 20.26 3.50
N LEU A 60 -16.43 20.44 4.00
CA LEU A 60 -15.27 19.57 3.74
C LEU A 60 -14.88 18.75 4.98
N ARG A 61 -15.56 18.94 6.11
CA ARG A 61 -15.32 18.16 7.32
C ARG A 61 -15.75 16.71 7.10
N LEU A 62 -14.79 15.80 7.21
CA LEU A 62 -15.04 14.36 7.26
C LEU A 62 -15.91 14.01 8.46
N ARG A 63 -17.04 13.34 8.20
CA ARG A 63 -17.89 12.75 9.24
C ARG A 63 -17.37 11.38 9.66
N ARG A 64 -17.76 10.90 10.85
CA ARG A 64 -17.36 9.57 11.35
C ARG A 64 -17.61 8.46 10.31
N GLY A 65 -18.79 8.43 9.70
CA GLY A 65 -19.14 7.49 8.62
C GLY A 65 -18.42 7.69 7.28
N GLN A 66 -17.65 8.76 7.13
CA GLN A 66 -16.84 9.08 5.94
C GLN A 66 -15.34 8.83 6.17
N GLY A 67 -14.98 8.09 7.23
CA GLY A 67 -13.59 7.73 7.49
C GLY A 67 -12.81 8.77 8.31
N ALA A 68 -13.50 9.65 9.04
CA ALA A 68 -12.84 10.63 9.92
C ALA A 68 -11.87 9.98 10.91
N ALA A 69 -12.16 8.77 11.40
CA ALA A 69 -11.25 8.03 12.28
C ALA A 69 -9.90 7.74 11.61
N VAL A 70 -9.90 7.41 10.31
CA VAL A 70 -8.67 7.17 9.54
C VAL A 70 -7.90 8.47 9.38
N ALA A 71 -8.58 9.58 9.07
CA ALA A 71 -7.93 10.89 8.99
C ALA A 71 -7.31 11.33 10.33
N TRP A 72 -7.98 11.05 11.46
CA TRP A 72 -7.44 11.32 12.80
C TRP A 72 -6.20 10.47 13.11
N ILE A 73 -6.22 9.18 12.80
CA ILE A 73 -5.07 8.29 12.97
C ILE A 73 -3.90 8.76 12.12
N PHE A 74 -4.16 9.11 10.85
CA PHE A 74 -3.13 9.63 9.96
C PHE A 74 -2.58 10.98 10.45
N GLY A 75 -3.44 11.84 10.99
CA GLY A 75 -3.06 13.12 11.60
C GLY A 75 -2.35 12.98 12.96
N ALA A 76 -2.47 11.84 13.64
CA ALA A 76 -1.79 11.59 14.91
C ALA A 76 -0.29 11.31 14.75
N TRP A 77 0.16 10.85 13.57
CA TRP A 77 1.58 10.61 13.29
C TRP A 77 2.48 11.82 13.55
N PRO A 78 2.25 13.01 12.95
CA PRO A 78 3.10 14.18 13.22
C PRO A 78 2.98 14.67 14.67
N LEU A 79 1.84 14.44 15.35
CA LEU A 79 1.68 14.79 16.76
C LEU A 79 2.52 13.89 17.67
N LEU A 80 2.53 12.58 17.42
CA LEU A 80 3.34 11.63 18.16
C LEU A 80 4.82 11.90 17.95
N VAL A 81 5.25 12.00 16.69
CA VAL A 81 6.66 12.20 16.32
C VAL A 81 7.16 13.59 16.76
N GLY A 82 6.42 14.65 16.43
CA GLY A 82 6.78 16.02 16.80
C GLY A 82 6.70 16.27 18.30
N GLY A 83 5.67 15.72 18.97
CA GLY A 83 5.55 15.79 20.43
C GLY A 83 6.72 15.10 21.14
N HIS A 84 7.11 13.91 20.68
CA HIS A 84 8.27 13.20 21.21
C HIS A 84 9.58 13.98 21.04
N MET A 85 9.79 14.57 19.86
CA MET A 85 10.95 15.44 19.57
C MET A 85 11.00 16.67 20.50
N LEU A 86 9.88 17.35 20.67
CA LEU A 86 9.78 18.54 21.53
C LEU A 86 10.03 18.21 23.01
N LEU A 87 9.46 17.11 23.51
CA LEU A 87 9.60 16.70 24.91
C LEU A 87 11.03 16.28 25.26
N ASN A 88 11.77 15.70 24.31
CA ASN A 88 13.13 15.20 24.54
C ASN A 88 14.23 16.13 23.98
N GLY A 89 13.86 17.29 23.41
CA GLY A 89 14.83 18.30 22.98
C GLY A 89 15.71 17.91 21.79
N TYR A 90 15.21 17.09 20.85
CA TYR A 90 15.93 16.73 19.62
C TYR A 90 15.07 16.95 18.37
N PHE A 91 15.69 16.98 17.19
CA PHE A 91 14.99 17.13 15.92
C PHE A 91 15.52 16.17 14.86
N ASP A 92 14.62 15.42 14.23
CA ASP A 92 14.93 14.60 13.05
C ASP A 92 13.96 14.95 11.92
N GLY A 93 14.45 15.76 10.97
CA GLY A 93 13.67 16.21 9.81
C GLY A 93 13.12 15.06 8.95
N PRO A 94 13.92 14.03 8.60
CA PRO A 94 13.43 12.87 7.86
C PRO A 94 12.27 12.13 8.54
N ALA A 95 12.32 11.91 9.87
CA ALA A 95 11.26 11.27 10.64
C ALA A 95 9.99 12.09 10.67
N LEU A 96 10.12 13.41 10.89
CA LEU A 96 8.98 14.31 10.84
C LEU A 96 8.35 14.34 9.44
N GLU A 97 9.14 14.35 8.36
CA GLU A 97 8.62 14.29 6.99
C GLU A 97 7.83 12.99 6.74
N ARG A 98 8.32 11.84 7.21
CA ARG A 98 7.60 10.56 7.09
C ARG A 98 6.26 10.61 7.82
N ALA A 99 6.23 11.18 9.02
CA ALA A 99 5.00 11.38 9.79
C ALA A 99 4.01 12.32 9.08
N LEU A 100 4.50 13.43 8.52
CA LEU A 100 3.70 14.39 7.77
C LEU A 100 3.06 13.79 6.51
N ARG A 101 3.70 12.80 5.86
CA ARG A 101 3.10 12.11 4.71
C ARG A 101 1.80 11.39 5.04
N PHE A 102 1.61 10.90 6.26
CA PHE A 102 0.31 10.38 6.69
C PHE A 102 -0.73 11.51 6.76
N ALA A 103 -0.39 12.68 7.30
CA ALA A 103 -1.29 13.83 7.30
C ALA A 103 -1.66 14.29 5.87
N LEU A 104 -0.72 14.25 4.92
CA LEU A 104 -1.01 14.52 3.50
C LEU A 104 -1.99 13.48 2.92
N ALA A 105 -1.86 12.20 3.29
CA ALA A 105 -2.82 11.17 2.90
C ALA A 105 -4.21 11.41 3.54
N ALA A 106 -4.28 11.92 4.77
CA ALA A 106 -5.55 12.33 5.38
C ALA A 106 -6.22 13.48 4.60
N MET A 107 -5.43 14.44 4.11
CA MET A 107 -5.92 15.48 3.22
C MET A 107 -6.42 14.90 1.90
N ALA A 108 -5.70 13.95 1.29
CA ALA A 108 -6.13 13.26 0.08
C ALA A 108 -7.47 12.54 0.30
N LEU A 109 -7.63 11.80 1.41
CA LEU A 109 -8.89 11.14 1.78
C LEU A 109 -10.05 12.14 1.90
N CYS A 110 -9.81 13.30 2.51
CA CYS A 110 -10.80 14.36 2.63
C CYS A 110 -11.32 14.82 1.26
N VAL A 111 -10.43 15.13 0.32
CA VAL A 111 -10.83 15.58 -1.03
C VAL A 111 -11.51 14.47 -1.81
N LEU A 112 -10.94 13.26 -1.80
CA LEU A 112 -11.44 12.12 -2.55
C LEU A 112 -12.82 11.67 -2.09
N THR A 113 -13.22 11.97 -0.85
CA THR A 113 -14.56 11.64 -0.32
C THR A 113 -15.60 12.73 -0.59
N HIS A 114 -15.18 14.00 -0.74
CA HIS A 114 -16.08 15.16 -0.90
C HIS A 114 -16.19 15.71 -2.33
N LEU A 115 -15.19 15.49 -3.19
CA LEU A 115 -15.16 15.98 -4.57
C LEU A 115 -15.41 14.87 -5.60
N ARG A 116 -16.10 13.81 -5.19
CA ARG A 116 -16.20 12.59 -5.99
C ARG A 116 -16.75 12.87 -7.38
N ALA A 117 -15.96 12.46 -8.35
CA ALA A 117 -16.38 12.23 -9.71
C ALA A 117 -16.58 10.71 -9.89
N THR A 118 -17.67 10.34 -10.56
CA THR A 118 -18.01 8.99 -11.03
C THR A 118 -16.84 8.19 -11.65
N PRO A 119 -15.76 8.79 -12.25
CA PRO A 119 -14.63 8.05 -12.79
C PRO A 119 -13.74 7.31 -11.78
N LEU A 120 -13.82 7.55 -10.46
CA LEU A 120 -13.10 6.72 -9.47
C LEU A 120 -13.52 5.22 -9.54
N ARG A 121 -14.65 4.92 -10.18
CA ARG A 121 -15.05 3.55 -10.56
C ARG A 121 -13.98 2.82 -11.40
N ARG A 122 -13.14 3.56 -12.14
CA ARG A 122 -12.06 2.99 -12.98
C ARG A 122 -10.78 2.62 -12.22
N ILE A 123 -10.79 2.72 -10.89
CA ILE A 123 -9.62 2.43 -10.05
C ILE A 123 -9.03 1.04 -10.31
N GLY A 124 -9.85 0.02 -10.60
CA GLY A 124 -9.37 -1.32 -10.95
C GLY A 124 -8.48 -1.34 -12.19
N THR A 125 -8.82 -0.53 -13.21
CA THR A 125 -7.99 -0.38 -14.42
C THR A 125 -6.70 0.40 -14.11
N ALA A 126 -6.74 1.39 -13.22
CA ALA A 126 -5.53 2.10 -12.78
C ALA A 126 -4.53 1.17 -12.05
N PHE A 127 -5.03 0.32 -11.14
CA PHE A 127 -4.22 -0.73 -10.49
C PHE A 127 -3.61 -1.69 -11.51
N ALA A 128 -4.39 -2.12 -12.50
CA ALA A 128 -3.92 -3.01 -13.56
C ALA A 128 -2.81 -2.38 -14.40
N LEU A 129 -2.98 -1.13 -14.82
CA LEU A 129 -1.95 -0.39 -15.57
C LEU A 129 -0.68 -0.19 -14.73
N GLY A 130 -0.81 0.03 -13.42
CA GLY A 130 0.36 0.12 -12.53
C GLY A 130 1.09 -1.21 -12.39
N ALA A 131 0.36 -2.33 -12.32
CA ALA A 131 0.95 -3.66 -12.32
C ALA A 131 1.64 -3.98 -13.67
N ILE A 132 1.07 -3.58 -14.81
CA ILE A 132 1.73 -3.68 -16.12
C ILE A 132 3.01 -2.81 -16.14
N GLY A 133 2.92 -1.57 -15.67
CA GLY A 133 4.09 -0.70 -15.55
C GLY A 133 5.19 -1.30 -14.67
N SER A 134 4.82 -2.01 -13.60
CA SER A 134 5.79 -2.67 -12.72
C SER A 134 6.57 -3.78 -13.44
N VAL A 135 5.94 -4.56 -14.33
CA VAL A 135 6.67 -5.61 -15.05
C VAL A 135 7.58 -5.02 -16.12
N TYR A 136 7.17 -3.93 -16.77
CA TYR A 136 8.04 -3.22 -17.70
C TYR A 136 9.33 -2.76 -17.01
N VAL A 137 9.19 -2.10 -15.85
CA VAL A 137 10.34 -1.65 -15.04
C VAL A 137 11.17 -2.83 -14.53
N ALA A 138 10.53 -3.94 -14.13
CA ALA A 138 11.25 -5.15 -13.72
C ALA A 138 12.12 -5.70 -14.85
N LEU A 139 11.56 -5.82 -16.05
CA LEU A 139 12.26 -6.30 -17.24
C LEU A 139 13.40 -5.37 -17.63
N GLU A 140 13.17 -4.05 -17.65
CA GLU A 140 14.20 -3.05 -17.92
C GLU A 140 15.37 -3.19 -16.93
N SER A 141 15.07 -3.26 -15.62
CA SER A 141 16.09 -3.38 -14.58
C SER A 141 16.97 -4.63 -14.73
N CYS A 142 16.39 -5.72 -15.22
CA CYS A 142 17.10 -6.98 -15.41
C CYS A 142 17.76 -7.13 -16.77
N TRP A 143 17.24 -6.45 -17.79
CA TRP A 143 17.82 -6.41 -19.11
C TRP A 143 19.22 -5.78 -19.09
N HIS A 144 19.40 -4.70 -18.32
CA HIS A 144 20.68 -4.02 -18.19
C HIS A 144 21.64 -4.67 -17.19
N ALA A 145 21.13 -5.48 -16.26
CA ALA A 145 21.96 -6.09 -15.22
C ALA A 145 22.73 -7.32 -15.71
N LEU A 146 22.07 -8.25 -16.42
CA LEU A 146 22.66 -9.52 -16.87
C LEU A 146 22.02 -9.99 -18.18
N PRO A 147 22.64 -9.74 -19.35
CA PRO A 147 22.12 -10.20 -20.65
C PRO A 147 21.90 -11.72 -20.64
N GLY A 148 20.66 -12.16 -20.89
CA GLY A 148 20.30 -13.57 -20.96
C GLY A 148 20.05 -14.28 -19.62
N GLN A 149 20.16 -13.61 -18.46
CA GLN A 149 19.93 -14.20 -17.13
C GLN A 149 18.84 -13.48 -16.33
N LEU A 150 17.68 -13.25 -16.96
CA LEU A 150 16.54 -12.53 -16.36
C LEU A 150 16.12 -13.10 -14.99
N LEU A 151 16.14 -14.43 -14.82
CA LEU A 151 15.75 -15.09 -13.56
C LEU A 151 16.82 -15.03 -12.47
N GLN A 152 18.06 -14.61 -12.78
CA GLN A 152 19.11 -14.42 -11.77
C GLN A 152 19.17 -12.97 -11.28
N CYS A 153 18.67 -12.03 -12.08
CA CYS A 153 18.50 -10.64 -11.66
C CYS A 153 17.39 -10.50 -10.60
N ARG A 154 17.64 -9.65 -9.60
CA ARG A 154 16.63 -9.21 -8.63
C ARG A 154 16.05 -7.88 -9.09
N ALA A 155 14.88 -7.95 -9.72
CA ALA A 155 14.23 -6.77 -10.29
C ALA A 155 13.92 -5.69 -9.25
N SER A 156 14.09 -4.43 -9.65
CA SER A 156 13.74 -3.24 -8.87
C SER A 156 13.33 -2.09 -9.79
N ASN A 157 12.98 -0.93 -9.23
CA ASN A 157 12.66 0.26 -10.04
C ASN A 157 13.77 1.32 -10.09
N GLY A 158 14.99 0.97 -9.67
CA GLY A 158 16.14 1.88 -9.71
C GLY A 158 16.08 3.07 -8.72
N PHE A 159 15.04 3.15 -7.88
CA PHE A 159 14.95 4.11 -6.77
C PHE A 159 14.44 3.47 -5.46
N THR A 160 14.22 2.16 -5.48
CA THR A 160 13.96 1.33 -4.30
C THR A 160 14.64 -0.03 -4.48
N ASN A 161 14.85 -0.76 -3.39
CA ASN A 161 15.41 -2.10 -3.40
C ASN A 161 14.36 -3.14 -3.88
N PRO A 162 14.77 -4.36 -4.28
CA PRO A 162 13.86 -5.39 -4.76
C PRO A 162 12.72 -5.77 -3.79
N VAL A 163 12.95 -5.63 -2.48
CA VAL A 163 12.01 -6.03 -1.42
C VAL A 163 10.68 -5.27 -1.48
N PRO A 164 10.66 -3.93 -1.28
CA PRO A 164 9.46 -3.12 -1.42
C PRO A 164 8.93 -3.09 -2.85
N PHE A 165 9.79 -3.14 -3.87
CA PHE A 165 9.37 -3.21 -5.26
C PHE A 165 8.44 -4.41 -5.52
N GLY A 166 8.87 -5.61 -5.12
CA GLY A 166 8.06 -6.83 -5.27
C GLY A 166 6.74 -6.74 -4.51
N GLY A 167 6.75 -6.20 -3.29
CA GLY A 167 5.53 -6.04 -2.49
C GLY A 167 4.54 -5.04 -3.09
N MET A 168 5.01 -3.91 -3.60
CA MET A 168 4.17 -2.94 -4.30
C MET A 168 3.57 -3.53 -5.58
N ALA A 169 4.37 -4.19 -6.42
CA ALA A 169 3.92 -4.83 -7.65
C ALA A 169 2.85 -5.91 -7.37
N LEU A 170 3.08 -6.74 -6.34
CA LEU A 170 2.12 -7.75 -5.89
C LEU A 170 0.81 -7.11 -5.42
N THR A 171 0.88 -6.04 -4.63
CA THR A 171 -0.31 -5.31 -4.15
C THR A 171 -1.14 -4.79 -5.32
N LEU A 172 -0.48 -4.18 -6.32
CA LEU A 172 -1.16 -3.66 -7.50
C LEU A 172 -1.83 -4.78 -8.32
N GLY A 173 -1.11 -5.88 -8.56
CA GLY A 173 -1.61 -7.05 -9.27
C GLY A 173 -2.79 -7.72 -8.58
N MET A 174 -2.74 -7.89 -7.24
CA MET A 174 -3.83 -8.47 -6.46
C MET A 174 -5.08 -7.57 -6.43
N CYS A 175 -4.90 -6.24 -6.38
CA CYS A 175 -6.01 -5.30 -6.52
C CYS A 175 -6.65 -5.37 -7.92
N ALA A 176 -5.83 -5.48 -8.98
CA ALA A 176 -6.32 -5.68 -10.34
C ALA A 176 -7.11 -6.99 -10.48
N LEU A 177 -6.63 -8.09 -9.88
CA LEU A 177 -7.32 -9.37 -9.84
C LEU A 177 -8.68 -9.28 -9.13
N ALA A 178 -8.72 -8.70 -7.92
CA ALA A 178 -9.96 -8.53 -7.15
C ALA A 178 -11.00 -7.70 -7.94
N SER A 179 -10.55 -6.72 -8.72
CA SER A 179 -11.40 -5.84 -9.52
C SER A 179 -12.16 -6.55 -10.65
N LEU A 180 -11.70 -7.71 -11.11
CA LEU A 180 -12.32 -8.44 -12.22
C LEU A 180 -13.73 -8.95 -11.87
N ARG A 181 -14.00 -9.19 -10.58
CA ARG A 181 -15.28 -9.78 -10.14
C ARG A 181 -16.44 -8.80 -10.23
N PHE A 182 -16.24 -7.58 -9.75
CA PHE A 182 -17.35 -6.74 -9.32
C PHE A 182 -18.17 -6.16 -10.47
N GLU A 183 -17.54 -5.93 -11.61
CA GLU A 183 -18.21 -5.38 -12.79
C GLU A 183 -18.52 -6.46 -13.84
N PHE A 184 -18.34 -7.75 -13.53
CA PHE A 184 -18.69 -8.85 -14.42
C PHE A 184 -20.21 -9.12 -14.41
N PRO A 185 -20.88 -9.33 -15.56
CA PRO A 185 -20.34 -9.44 -16.92
C PRO A 185 -20.24 -8.12 -17.70
N HIS A 186 -20.68 -7.00 -17.12
CA HIS A 186 -20.79 -5.68 -17.77
C HIS A 186 -19.45 -5.00 -18.12
N LEU A 187 -18.33 -5.54 -17.64
CA LEU A 187 -16.97 -5.14 -18.04
C LEU A 187 -16.77 -5.25 -19.55
N SER A 188 -16.25 -4.17 -20.14
CA SER A 188 -15.77 -4.19 -21.53
C SER A 188 -14.72 -5.30 -21.71
N ARG A 189 -14.64 -5.89 -22.91
CA ARG A 189 -13.64 -6.92 -23.21
C ARG A 189 -12.22 -6.40 -22.95
N LEU A 190 -11.96 -5.14 -23.30
CA LEU A 190 -10.67 -4.48 -23.10
C LEU A 190 -10.33 -4.36 -21.60
N ASP A 191 -11.23 -3.83 -20.77
CA ASP A 191 -10.98 -3.69 -19.32
C ASP A 191 -10.72 -5.04 -18.65
N ARG A 192 -11.44 -6.08 -19.08
CA ARG A 192 -11.23 -7.44 -18.58
C ARG A 192 -9.82 -7.94 -18.91
N ILE A 193 -9.39 -7.78 -20.16
CA ILE A 193 -8.05 -8.17 -20.61
C ILE A 193 -6.99 -7.37 -19.84
N VAL A 194 -7.13 -6.04 -19.77
CA VAL A 194 -6.17 -5.17 -19.06
C VAL A 194 -6.04 -5.56 -17.59
N ARG A 195 -7.15 -5.81 -16.89
CA ARG A 195 -7.13 -6.22 -15.47
C ARG A 195 -6.53 -7.62 -15.27
N ALA A 196 -6.82 -8.57 -16.17
CA ALA A 196 -6.24 -9.92 -16.12
C ALA A 196 -4.73 -9.90 -16.41
N VAL A 197 -4.31 -9.18 -17.45
CA VAL A 197 -2.90 -8.97 -17.79
C VAL A 197 -2.19 -8.26 -16.65
N GLY A 198 -2.79 -7.20 -16.08
CA GLY A 198 -2.25 -6.51 -14.91
C GLY A 198 -2.04 -7.43 -13.70
N ALA A 199 -2.99 -8.32 -13.40
CA ALA A 199 -2.83 -9.31 -12.33
C ALA A 199 -1.63 -10.24 -12.59
N ALA A 200 -1.49 -10.73 -13.81
CA ALA A 200 -0.37 -11.57 -14.21
C ALA A 200 0.98 -10.82 -14.16
N CYS A 201 1.01 -9.58 -14.65
CA CYS A 201 2.20 -8.72 -14.63
C CYS A 201 2.66 -8.41 -13.20
N GLY A 202 1.73 -8.13 -12.28
CA GLY A 202 2.08 -7.88 -10.87
C GLY A 202 2.70 -9.11 -10.19
N LEU A 203 2.17 -10.31 -10.46
CA LEU A 203 2.77 -11.56 -9.99
C LEU A 203 4.13 -11.82 -10.63
N LEU A 204 4.29 -11.57 -11.94
CA LEU A 204 5.55 -11.75 -12.64
C LEU A 204 6.63 -10.80 -12.10
N ALA A 205 6.32 -9.52 -11.94
CA ALA A 205 7.22 -8.53 -11.35
C ALA A 205 7.60 -8.88 -9.89
N CYS A 206 6.63 -9.37 -9.11
CA CYS A 206 6.90 -9.92 -7.77
C CYS A 206 7.87 -11.10 -7.81
N GLY A 207 7.68 -12.06 -8.73
CA GLY A 207 8.58 -13.19 -8.94
C GLY A 207 9.99 -12.76 -9.30
N LEU A 208 10.13 -11.85 -10.28
CA LEU A 208 11.40 -11.28 -10.72
C LEU A 208 12.15 -10.51 -9.62
N SER A 209 11.45 -9.97 -8.61
CA SER A 209 12.11 -9.34 -7.45
C SER A 209 12.86 -10.33 -6.56
N GLN A 210 12.53 -11.63 -6.66
CA GLN A 210 13.04 -12.73 -5.84
C GLN A 210 12.97 -12.45 -4.33
N THR A 211 11.94 -11.73 -3.89
CA THR A 211 11.78 -11.35 -2.48
C THR A 211 10.98 -12.40 -1.73
N ARG A 212 11.65 -13.11 -0.81
CA ARG A 212 11.04 -14.13 0.06
C ARG A 212 9.77 -13.65 0.77
N GLY A 213 9.80 -12.45 1.35
CA GLY A 213 8.64 -11.87 2.04
C GLY A 213 7.43 -11.65 1.12
N ALA A 214 7.66 -11.32 -0.15
CA ALA A 214 6.59 -11.16 -1.13
C ALA A 214 5.97 -12.50 -1.53
N TRP A 215 6.76 -13.57 -1.62
CA TRP A 215 6.25 -14.91 -1.86
C TRP A 215 5.41 -15.46 -0.70
N ILE A 216 5.76 -15.13 0.54
CA ILE A 216 4.94 -15.49 1.72
C ILE A 216 3.62 -14.70 1.73
N ALA A 217 3.66 -13.42 1.32
CA ALA A 217 2.46 -12.58 1.25
C ALA A 217 1.51 -13.01 0.11
N ALA A 218 2.04 -13.51 -1.01
CA ALA A 218 1.26 -13.77 -2.22
C ALA A 218 0.09 -14.74 -2.01
N PRO A 219 0.21 -15.91 -1.35
CA PRO A 219 -0.92 -16.79 -1.06
C PRO A 219 -2.01 -16.10 -0.24
N VAL A 220 -1.63 -15.33 0.79
CA VAL A 220 -2.59 -14.63 1.66
C VAL A 220 -3.36 -13.57 0.85
N LEU A 221 -2.65 -12.76 0.06
CA LEU A 221 -3.29 -11.73 -0.76
C LEU A 221 -4.12 -12.33 -1.90
N LEU A 222 -3.70 -13.47 -2.45
CA LEU A 222 -4.44 -14.22 -3.46
C LEU A 222 -5.77 -14.74 -2.90
N ILE A 223 -5.77 -15.30 -1.70
CA ILE A 223 -6.99 -15.76 -1.00
C ILE A 223 -7.96 -14.59 -0.82
N ILE A 224 -7.46 -13.43 -0.35
CA ILE A 224 -8.28 -12.24 -0.14
C ILE A 224 -8.83 -11.70 -1.48
N ALA A 225 -8.01 -11.68 -2.53
CA ALA A 225 -8.41 -11.24 -3.86
C ALA A 225 -9.43 -12.19 -4.52
N ALA A 226 -9.35 -13.49 -4.21
CA ALA A 226 -10.27 -14.52 -4.68
C ALA A 226 -11.56 -14.62 -3.85
N ALA A 227 -11.58 -14.15 -2.58
CA ALA A 227 -12.73 -14.26 -1.69
C ALA A 227 -14.07 -13.74 -2.28
N PRO A 228 -14.13 -12.63 -3.03
CA PRO A 228 -15.35 -12.17 -3.70
C PRO A 228 -15.94 -13.19 -4.69
N TRP A 229 -15.10 -14.06 -5.25
CA TRP A 229 -15.50 -15.05 -6.24
C TRP A 229 -16.23 -16.24 -5.60
N HIS A 230 -15.92 -16.58 -4.34
CA HIS A 230 -16.54 -17.70 -3.61
C HIS A 230 -18.05 -17.50 -3.38
N ALA A 231 -18.50 -16.26 -3.11
CA ALA A 231 -19.93 -15.96 -2.98
C ALA A 231 -20.71 -16.28 -4.28
N THR A 232 -20.05 -16.15 -5.43
CA THR A 232 -20.59 -16.55 -6.75
C THR A 232 -20.45 -18.03 -7.06
N TRP A 233 -19.44 -18.72 -6.54
CA TRP A 233 -19.29 -20.17 -6.75
C TRP A 233 -20.51 -20.96 -6.25
N ARG A 234 -21.12 -20.51 -5.14
CA ARG A 234 -22.34 -21.12 -4.60
C ARG A 234 -23.60 -20.75 -5.38
N ALA A 235 -23.64 -19.56 -5.98
CA ALA A 235 -24.80 -19.09 -6.72
C ALA A 235 -24.79 -19.49 -8.21
N HIS A 236 -23.63 -19.79 -8.79
CA HIS A 236 -23.43 -20.00 -10.23
C HIS A 236 -22.56 -21.24 -10.50
N LEU A 237 -23.04 -22.43 -10.12
CA LEU A 237 -22.60 -23.73 -10.66
C LEU A 237 -22.96 -23.85 -12.16
N ARG A 238 -22.57 -22.86 -12.96
CA ARG A 238 -22.71 -22.74 -14.42
C ARG A 238 -21.32 -22.37 -14.99
N PRO A 239 -21.06 -22.61 -16.29
CA PRO A 239 -19.71 -22.55 -16.89
C PRO A 239 -18.90 -21.26 -16.65
N ALA A 240 -19.53 -20.15 -16.26
CA ALA A 240 -18.89 -18.88 -15.90
C ALA A 240 -17.83 -18.97 -14.77
N GLY A 241 -18.00 -19.87 -13.78
CA GLY A 241 -17.02 -20.05 -12.70
C GLY A 241 -15.67 -20.61 -13.17
N HIS A 242 -15.70 -21.43 -14.24
CA HIS A 242 -14.50 -22.00 -14.85
C HIS A 242 -13.66 -20.95 -15.59
N PHE A 243 -14.30 -19.92 -16.17
CA PHE A 243 -13.61 -18.86 -16.91
C PHE A 243 -12.68 -17.98 -16.04
N VAL A 244 -12.77 -18.09 -14.71
CA VAL A 244 -11.89 -17.34 -13.79
C VAL A 244 -11.03 -18.26 -12.96
N LEU A 245 -11.56 -19.40 -12.52
CA LEU A 245 -10.75 -20.37 -11.78
C LEU A 245 -9.65 -20.97 -12.65
N ILE A 246 -9.93 -21.29 -13.93
CA ILE A 246 -8.93 -21.89 -14.83
C ILE A 246 -7.75 -20.92 -15.05
N PRO A 247 -7.95 -19.64 -15.44
CA PRO A 247 -6.84 -18.70 -15.54
C PRO A 247 -6.10 -18.48 -14.22
N LEU A 248 -6.79 -18.47 -13.09
CA LEU A 248 -6.17 -18.28 -11.78
C LEU A 248 -5.26 -19.47 -11.41
N VAL A 249 -5.76 -20.68 -11.62
CA VAL A 249 -4.99 -21.92 -11.41
C VAL A 249 -3.84 -22.00 -12.40
N ALA A 250 -4.07 -21.68 -13.68
CA ALA A 250 -3.01 -21.62 -14.68
C ALA A 250 -1.93 -20.61 -14.32
N LEU A 251 -2.31 -19.42 -13.84
CA LEU A 251 -1.38 -18.39 -13.38
C LEU A 251 -0.57 -18.86 -12.17
N LEU A 252 -1.20 -19.53 -11.21
CA LEU A 252 -0.51 -20.12 -10.05
C LEU A 252 0.46 -21.22 -10.47
N VAL A 253 0.02 -22.14 -11.33
CA VAL A 253 0.85 -23.24 -11.86
C VAL A 253 2.04 -22.68 -12.64
N SER A 254 1.82 -21.69 -13.51
CA SER A 254 2.91 -21.02 -14.25
C SER A 254 3.88 -20.31 -13.31
N ALA A 255 3.40 -19.64 -12.26
CA ALA A 255 4.27 -19.00 -11.28
C ALA A 255 5.13 -20.04 -10.54
N ILE A 256 4.55 -21.18 -10.14
CA ILE A 256 5.28 -22.29 -9.52
C ILE A 256 6.30 -22.88 -10.50
N ALA A 257 5.93 -23.10 -11.76
CA ALA A 257 6.81 -23.66 -12.78
C ALA A 257 7.99 -22.73 -13.11
N ILE A 258 7.77 -21.40 -13.15
CA ILE A 258 8.81 -20.43 -13.51
C ILE A 258 9.75 -20.15 -12.33
N PHE A 259 9.22 -20.04 -11.10
CA PHE A 259 9.97 -19.58 -9.94
C PHE A 259 10.25 -20.65 -8.89
N GLY A 260 9.82 -21.90 -9.09
CA GLY A 260 9.94 -22.99 -8.13
C GLY A 260 11.37 -23.27 -7.68
N ASP A 261 12.32 -23.36 -8.63
CA ASP A 261 13.73 -23.61 -8.31
C ASP A 261 14.36 -22.43 -7.56
N THR A 262 14.08 -21.19 -7.99
CA THR A 262 14.53 -19.99 -7.28
C THR A 262 13.94 -19.94 -5.88
N PHE A 263 12.68 -20.34 -5.70
CA PHE A 263 12.05 -20.44 -4.39
C PHE A 263 12.77 -21.44 -3.49
N MET A 264 13.02 -22.65 -3.98
CA MET A 264 13.70 -23.69 -3.22
C MET A 264 15.14 -23.28 -2.86
N LEU A 265 15.87 -22.64 -3.78
CA LEU A 265 17.20 -22.11 -3.49
C LEU A 265 17.18 -21.08 -2.36
N ARG A 266 16.31 -20.07 -2.46
CA ARG A 266 16.15 -19.02 -1.44
C ARG A 266 15.68 -19.54 -0.09
N PHE A 267 14.91 -20.63 -0.10
CA PHE A 267 14.47 -21.33 1.10
C PHE A 267 15.63 -22.04 1.80
N HIS A 268 16.46 -22.77 1.06
CA HIS A 268 17.67 -23.41 1.61
C HIS A 268 18.68 -22.39 2.12
N GLU A 269 18.93 -21.29 1.38
CA GLU A 269 19.73 -20.16 1.85
C GLU A 269 19.20 -19.62 3.18
N ALA A 270 17.87 -19.49 3.31
CA ALA A 270 17.26 -19.00 4.54
C ALA A 270 17.49 -19.94 5.73
N MET A 271 17.33 -21.25 5.53
CA MET A 271 17.56 -22.24 6.58
C MET A 271 19.03 -22.27 7.00
N SER A 272 19.95 -22.17 6.04
CA SER A 272 21.39 -22.08 6.30
C SER A 272 21.75 -20.83 7.10
N ASP A 273 21.24 -19.66 6.70
CA ASP A 273 21.45 -18.39 7.41
C ASP A 273 20.97 -18.46 8.87
N VAL A 274 19.80 -19.06 9.12
CA VAL A 274 19.25 -19.23 10.48
C VAL A 274 20.12 -20.17 11.31
N ALA A 275 20.59 -21.28 10.73
CA ALA A 275 21.47 -22.22 11.42
C ALA A 275 22.82 -21.55 11.78
N ALA A 276 23.37 -20.77 10.86
CA ALA A 276 24.60 -20.01 11.07
C ALA A 276 24.44 -18.93 12.17
N TYR A 277 23.31 -18.21 12.19
CA TYR A 277 23.02 -17.23 13.24
C TYR A 277 22.99 -17.85 14.65
N ARG A 278 22.42 -19.06 14.79
CA ARG A 278 22.44 -19.80 16.06
C ARG A 278 23.85 -20.17 16.53
N GLN A 279 24.82 -20.20 15.62
CA GLN A 279 26.24 -20.42 15.90
C GLN A 279 27.01 -19.10 16.09
N GLY A 280 26.32 -17.95 16.12
CA GLY A 280 26.90 -16.62 16.32
C GLY A 280 27.25 -15.88 15.02
N ALA A 281 26.97 -16.44 13.85
CA ALA A 281 27.29 -15.78 12.57
C ALA A 281 26.19 -14.78 12.17
N THR A 282 26.51 -13.49 12.19
CA THR A 282 25.58 -12.40 11.82
C THR A 282 25.71 -11.95 10.37
N HIS A 283 26.77 -12.38 9.67
CA HIS A 283 27.16 -11.94 8.31
C HIS A 283 26.31 -12.53 7.17
N SER A 284 24.99 -12.41 7.27
CA SER A 284 24.05 -12.77 6.21
C SER A 284 22.81 -11.88 6.23
N SER A 285 21.99 -11.95 5.20
CA SER A 285 20.79 -11.11 5.12
C SER A 285 19.76 -11.45 6.20
N ILE A 286 19.66 -12.72 6.59
CA ILE A 286 18.79 -13.12 7.71
C ILE A 286 19.51 -12.99 9.04
N GLY A 287 20.80 -13.35 9.14
CA GLY A 287 21.59 -13.17 10.37
C GLY A 287 21.59 -11.73 10.85
N ALA A 288 21.82 -10.76 9.97
CA ALA A 288 21.74 -9.34 10.29
C ALA A 288 20.35 -8.93 10.78
N ARG A 289 19.28 -9.41 10.12
CA ARG A 289 17.89 -9.10 10.54
C ARG A 289 17.60 -9.66 11.92
N LEU A 290 17.96 -10.91 12.18
CA LEU A 290 17.75 -11.53 13.50
C LEU A 290 18.52 -10.78 14.59
N GLU A 291 19.76 -10.38 14.30
CA GLU A 291 20.56 -9.59 15.24
C GLU A 291 20.01 -8.18 15.47
N MET A 292 19.55 -7.51 14.40
CA MET A 292 18.83 -6.25 14.53
C MET A 292 17.54 -6.41 15.32
N TRP A 293 16.80 -7.51 15.17
CA TRP A 293 15.54 -7.73 15.87
C TRP A 293 15.73 -8.02 17.35
N ARG A 294 16.76 -8.80 17.69
CA ARG A 294 17.21 -8.98 19.07
C ARG A 294 17.59 -7.64 19.69
N THR A 295 18.46 -6.90 19.02
CA THR A 295 18.95 -5.59 19.50
C THR A 295 17.81 -4.57 19.63
N ALA A 296 16.89 -4.51 18.67
CA ALA A 296 15.69 -3.66 18.72
C ALA A 296 14.81 -4.00 19.93
N THR A 297 14.65 -5.28 20.24
CA THR A 297 13.92 -5.73 21.42
C THR A 297 14.61 -5.29 22.72
N ASP A 298 15.93 -5.38 22.77
CA ASP A 298 16.72 -4.94 23.93
C ASP A 298 16.69 -3.41 24.12
N ILE A 299 16.69 -2.64 23.03
CA ILE A 299 16.51 -1.18 23.07
C ILE A 299 15.10 -0.84 23.55
N TRP A 300 14.06 -1.46 22.97
CA TRP A 300 12.67 -1.20 23.37
C TRP A 300 12.43 -1.46 24.86
N ARG A 301 13.03 -2.50 25.43
CA ARG A 301 12.91 -2.83 26.87
C ARG A 301 13.43 -1.73 27.80
N GLN A 302 14.32 -0.86 27.32
CA GLN A 302 14.84 0.27 28.11
C GLN A 302 13.80 1.39 28.20
N GLU A 303 13.04 1.64 27.13
CA GLU A 303 12.05 2.73 27.05
C GLU A 303 10.72 2.26 26.42
N PRO A 304 9.90 1.46 27.15
CA PRO A 304 8.84 0.67 26.53
C PRO A 304 7.65 1.48 26.01
N TRP A 305 7.36 2.64 26.61
CA TRP A 305 6.15 3.41 26.32
C TRP A 305 6.28 4.32 25.10
N PHE A 306 7.40 5.05 25.02
CA PHE A 306 7.63 6.07 24.00
C PHE A 306 8.89 5.82 23.15
N GLY A 307 9.68 4.78 23.46
CA GLY A 307 10.88 4.42 22.70
C GLY A 307 11.99 5.47 22.80
N ALA A 308 13.14 5.13 22.22
CA ALA A 308 14.34 5.97 22.17
C ALA A 308 14.21 7.21 21.28
N GLY A 309 13.09 7.33 20.54
CA GLY A 309 12.75 8.45 19.68
C GLY A 309 12.74 8.18 18.18
N ALA A 310 11.80 8.83 17.50
CA ALA A 310 11.65 8.79 16.04
C ALA A 310 12.94 9.22 15.32
N GLY A 311 13.46 8.36 14.44
CA GLY A 311 14.74 8.54 13.75
C GLY A 311 15.98 8.17 14.56
N GLN A 312 15.85 7.77 15.83
CA GLN A 312 16.98 7.52 16.73
C GLN A 312 17.54 6.11 16.67
N TRP A 313 17.01 5.22 15.81
CA TRP A 313 17.54 3.87 15.66
C TRP A 313 19.07 3.81 15.49
N PRO A 314 19.72 4.56 14.57
CA PRO A 314 21.17 4.48 14.39
C PRO A 314 21.95 4.85 15.65
N GLN A 315 21.47 5.85 16.39
CA GLN A 315 22.09 6.29 17.64
C GLN A 315 21.91 5.26 18.75
N ALA A 316 20.70 4.74 18.94
CA ALA A 316 20.41 3.72 19.93
C ALA A 316 21.20 2.41 19.65
N LEU A 317 21.33 2.04 18.38
CA LEU A 317 22.13 0.90 17.95
C LEU A 317 23.62 1.11 18.25
N ALA A 318 24.17 2.29 17.92
CA ALA A 318 25.56 2.62 18.22
C ALA A 318 25.87 2.56 19.73
N GLN A 319 24.91 2.94 20.58
CA GLN A 319 25.05 2.81 22.03
C GLN A 319 25.06 1.35 22.51
N GLN A 320 24.27 0.47 21.90
CA GLN A 320 24.30 -0.96 22.23
C GLN A 320 25.61 -1.60 21.78
N GLU A 321 26.10 -1.26 20.59
CA GLU A 321 27.39 -1.73 20.07
C GLU A 321 28.55 -1.28 20.95
N ALA A 322 28.59 0.00 21.36
CA ALA A 322 29.63 0.51 22.26
C ALA A 322 29.65 -0.18 23.63
N LYS A 323 28.53 -0.78 24.06
CA LYS A 323 28.42 -1.59 25.28
C LYS A 323 28.77 -3.07 25.07
N GLY A 324 29.11 -3.48 23.85
CA GLY A 324 29.31 -4.89 23.49
C GLY A 324 28.01 -5.71 23.47
N LEU A 325 26.85 -5.04 23.40
CA LEU A 325 25.53 -5.67 23.43
C LEU A 325 24.91 -5.87 22.04
N ALA A 326 25.60 -5.44 20.98
CA ALA A 326 25.20 -5.62 19.59
C ALA A 326 26.42 -5.90 18.72
N ASP A 327 26.25 -6.76 17.70
CA ASP A 327 27.31 -7.03 16.72
C ASP A 327 27.64 -5.79 15.88
N SER A 328 28.93 -5.53 15.67
CA SER A 328 29.40 -4.40 14.84
C SER A 328 28.95 -4.48 13.38
N TYR A 329 28.66 -5.69 12.87
CA TYR A 329 28.14 -5.90 11.52
C TYR A 329 26.83 -5.15 11.26
N ILE A 330 25.96 -5.01 12.26
CA ILE A 330 24.67 -4.36 12.07
C ILE A 330 24.72 -2.83 12.23
N LYS A 331 25.85 -2.26 12.66
CA LYS A 331 26.02 -0.81 12.91
C LYS A 331 25.71 0.07 11.70
N GLY A 332 25.94 -0.44 10.49
CA GLY A 332 25.69 0.28 9.23
C GLY A 332 24.22 0.35 8.80
N PHE A 333 23.31 -0.34 9.49
CA PHE A 333 21.90 -0.40 9.10
C PHE A 333 21.11 0.75 9.70
N SER A 334 20.42 1.50 8.83
CA SER A 334 19.59 2.64 9.22
C SER A 334 18.24 2.28 9.83
N HIS A 335 17.85 1.00 9.81
CA HIS A 335 16.59 0.48 10.36
C HIS A 335 16.63 -1.04 10.54
N PRO A 336 15.81 -1.64 11.43
CA PRO A 336 15.84 -3.07 11.75
C PRO A 336 15.15 -3.96 10.70
N HIS A 337 14.68 -3.40 9.57
CA HIS A 337 13.92 -4.13 8.54
C HIS A 337 12.66 -4.82 9.09
N ASN A 338 11.94 -4.14 9.97
CA ASN A 338 10.68 -4.57 10.54
C ASN A 338 10.01 -3.33 11.16
N ASP A 339 8.90 -2.86 10.59
CA ASP A 339 8.23 -1.65 11.09
C ASP A 339 7.70 -1.82 12.51
N TYR A 340 7.28 -3.03 12.92
CA TYR A 340 6.78 -3.26 14.28
C TYR A 340 7.87 -3.06 15.32
N LEU A 341 9.04 -3.66 15.10
CA LEU A 341 10.21 -3.49 15.98
C LEU A 341 10.77 -2.08 15.88
N GLN A 342 10.76 -1.48 14.69
CA GLN A 342 11.14 -0.09 14.49
C GLN A 342 10.25 0.85 15.31
N MET A 343 8.93 0.67 15.28
CA MET A 343 7.99 1.49 16.04
C MET A 343 8.11 1.27 17.54
N LEU A 344 8.32 0.04 17.99
CA LEU A 344 8.63 -0.25 19.40
C LEU A 344 9.92 0.45 19.85
N THR A 345 10.96 0.41 19.02
CA THR A 345 12.26 1.02 19.34
C THR A 345 12.18 2.54 19.35
N GLU A 346 11.52 3.16 18.36
CA GLU A 346 11.53 4.62 18.18
C GLU A 346 10.36 5.35 18.84
N SER A 347 9.26 4.66 19.11
CA SER A 347 8.01 5.29 19.57
C SER A 347 7.25 4.43 20.60
N GLY A 348 7.86 3.33 21.06
CA GLY A 348 7.32 2.44 22.06
C GLY A 348 5.97 1.83 21.69
N ILE A 349 5.23 1.43 22.72
CA ILE A 349 3.87 0.89 22.59
C ILE A 349 2.94 1.91 21.92
N ALA A 350 3.14 3.22 22.15
CA ALA A 350 2.33 4.27 21.52
C ALA A 350 2.47 4.27 19.98
N GLY A 351 3.71 4.17 19.48
CA GLY A 351 3.99 4.05 18.05
C GLY A 351 3.46 2.76 17.45
N LEU A 352 3.63 1.63 18.14
CA LEU A 352 3.08 0.35 17.68
C LEU A 352 1.55 0.37 17.62
N ALA A 353 0.88 0.93 18.62
CA ALA A 353 -0.57 1.08 18.62
C ALA A 353 -1.05 1.95 17.44
N LEU A 354 -0.35 3.05 17.16
CA LEU A 354 -0.66 3.92 16.03
C LEU A 354 -0.43 3.23 14.68
N LEU A 355 0.63 2.43 14.56
CA LEU A 355 0.90 1.59 13.40
C LEU A 355 -0.23 0.59 13.14
N LEU A 356 -0.62 -0.17 14.16
CA LEU A 356 -1.70 -1.14 14.06
C LEU A 356 -3.03 -0.46 13.71
N ALA A 357 -3.31 0.71 14.31
CA ALA A 357 -4.50 1.49 14.01
C ALA A 357 -4.51 2.01 12.55
N THR A 358 -3.34 2.36 12.00
CA THR A 358 -3.14 2.79 10.60
C THR A 358 -3.56 1.70 9.63
N TYR A 359 -3.31 0.43 9.94
CA TYR A 359 -3.72 -0.70 9.10
C TYR A 359 -5.16 -1.15 9.38
N ALA A 360 -5.51 -1.31 10.65
CA ALA A 360 -6.77 -1.93 11.07
C ALA A 360 -7.99 -1.02 10.81
N THR A 361 -7.86 0.29 11.00
CA THR A 361 -9.01 1.20 10.90
C THR A 361 -9.56 1.31 9.48
N PRO A 362 -8.76 1.65 8.44
CA PRO A 362 -9.26 1.65 7.06
C PRO A 362 -9.78 0.27 6.65
N ALA A 363 -9.09 -0.81 7.03
CA ALA A 363 -9.55 -2.18 6.78
C ALA A 363 -10.91 -2.48 7.43
N ALA A 364 -11.17 -2.01 8.65
CA ALA A 364 -12.44 -2.21 9.35
C ALA A 364 -13.60 -1.46 8.67
N TYR A 365 -13.40 -0.21 8.25
CA TYR A 365 -14.40 0.53 7.47
C TYR A 365 -14.68 -0.15 6.13
N ALA A 366 -13.63 -0.60 5.43
CA ALA A 366 -13.76 -1.34 4.18
C ALA A 366 -14.48 -2.69 4.39
N TRP A 367 -14.17 -3.41 5.47
CA TRP A 367 -14.82 -4.66 5.82
C TRP A 367 -16.33 -4.51 5.96
N GLN A 368 -16.81 -3.44 6.59
CA GLN A 368 -18.25 -3.15 6.71
C GLN A 368 -18.92 -2.91 5.35
N ARG A 369 -18.17 -2.46 4.35
CA ARG A 369 -18.66 -2.11 3.00
C ARG A 369 -18.43 -3.22 1.95
N ARG A 370 -17.74 -4.30 2.29
CA ARG A 370 -17.34 -5.36 1.35
C ARG A 370 -18.53 -6.07 0.66
N HIS A 371 -19.69 -6.12 1.30
CA HIS A 371 -20.92 -6.70 0.75
C HIS A 371 -21.95 -5.65 0.31
N ALA A 372 -21.50 -4.42 0.02
CA ALA A 372 -22.38 -3.39 -0.54
C ALA A 372 -23.03 -3.87 -1.85
N THR A 373 -24.28 -3.49 -2.06
CA THR A 373 -25.02 -3.78 -3.30
C THR A 373 -24.40 -3.09 -4.52
N ASP A 374 -23.79 -1.92 -4.29
CA ASP A 374 -23.00 -1.22 -5.29
C ASP A 374 -21.65 -1.89 -5.49
N THR A 375 -21.44 -2.35 -6.71
CA THR A 375 -20.28 -3.14 -7.10
C THR A 375 -18.98 -2.34 -7.00
N CYS A 376 -19.00 -1.04 -7.30
CA CYS A 376 -17.84 -0.18 -7.13
C CYS A 376 -17.43 -0.06 -5.66
N THR A 377 -18.40 0.19 -4.78
CA THR A 377 -18.16 0.30 -3.34
C THR A 377 -17.58 -0.99 -2.79
N ALA A 378 -18.18 -2.14 -3.13
CA ALA A 378 -17.69 -3.45 -2.73
C ALA A 378 -16.28 -3.75 -3.29
N MET A 379 -16.01 -3.37 -4.55
CA MET A 379 -14.68 -3.50 -5.17
C MET A 379 -13.62 -2.70 -4.42
N SER A 380 -13.86 -1.41 -4.21
CA SER A 380 -12.92 -0.52 -3.52
C SER A 380 -12.70 -0.95 -2.06
N ALA A 381 -13.73 -1.49 -1.40
CA ALA A 381 -13.59 -2.09 -0.08
C ALA A 381 -12.61 -3.28 -0.08
N HIS A 382 -12.75 -4.23 -1.02
CA HIS A 382 -11.83 -5.36 -1.12
C HIS A 382 -10.40 -4.93 -1.45
N MET A 383 -10.22 -3.94 -2.34
CA MET A 383 -8.90 -3.36 -2.61
C MET A 383 -8.30 -2.67 -1.38
N CYS A 384 -9.12 -1.97 -0.59
CA CYS A 384 -8.64 -1.34 0.65
C CYS A 384 -8.15 -2.38 1.65
N ILE A 385 -8.91 -3.47 1.85
CA ILE A 385 -8.50 -4.60 2.70
C ILE A 385 -7.19 -5.22 2.18
N LEU A 386 -7.06 -5.43 0.87
CA LEU A 386 -5.84 -5.95 0.25
C LEU A 386 -4.63 -5.04 0.52
N VAL A 387 -4.77 -3.73 0.27
CA VAL A 387 -3.69 -2.76 0.50
C VAL A 387 -3.27 -2.73 1.97
N CYS A 388 -4.23 -2.71 2.90
CA CYS A 388 -3.95 -2.70 4.35
C CYS A 388 -3.29 -4.01 4.81
N THR A 389 -3.73 -5.15 4.28
CA THR A 389 -3.14 -6.45 4.60
C THR A 389 -1.74 -6.59 4.02
N ALA A 390 -1.54 -6.10 2.78
CA ALA A 390 -0.26 -6.16 2.10
C ALA A 390 0.81 -5.38 2.87
N ILE A 391 0.55 -4.11 3.22
CA ILE A 391 1.51 -3.34 4.03
C ILE A 391 1.76 -4.01 5.38
N ALA A 392 0.73 -4.50 6.08
CA ALA A 392 0.90 -5.16 7.36
C ALA A 392 1.82 -6.40 7.28
N ILE A 393 1.69 -7.21 6.23
CA ILE A 393 2.57 -8.38 6.02
C ILE A 393 3.98 -7.93 5.65
N PHE A 394 4.15 -7.01 4.71
CA PHE A 394 5.49 -6.59 4.28
C PHE A 394 6.28 -5.90 5.39
N SER A 395 5.60 -5.15 6.25
CA SER A 395 6.15 -4.51 7.45
C SER A 395 6.76 -5.50 8.47
N LEU A 396 6.50 -6.80 8.36
CA LEU A 396 7.17 -7.83 9.19
C LEU A 396 8.64 -8.06 8.79
N THR A 397 9.01 -7.73 7.55
CA THR A 397 10.31 -8.12 6.98
C THR A 397 11.06 -6.96 6.31
N GLU A 398 10.44 -5.78 6.29
CA GLU A 398 11.03 -4.54 5.78
C GLU A 398 10.49 -3.35 6.59
N SER A 399 11.30 -2.30 6.70
CA SER A 399 10.90 -1.04 7.34
C SER A 399 10.20 -0.11 6.32
N MET A 400 8.98 -0.47 5.91
CA MET A 400 8.23 0.24 4.87
C MET A 400 7.98 1.70 5.24
N LEU A 401 7.82 1.98 6.54
CA LEU A 401 7.54 3.33 7.01
C LEU A 401 8.78 4.21 7.19
N GLN A 402 9.98 3.65 7.10
CA GLN A 402 11.23 4.42 7.13
C GLN A 402 11.58 5.02 5.76
N ILE A 403 11.01 4.48 4.69
CA ILE A 403 11.24 4.97 3.33
C ILE A 403 10.08 5.87 2.94
N LYS A 404 10.36 7.18 2.88
CA LYS A 404 9.42 8.27 2.53
C LYS A 404 8.50 7.91 1.36
N PHE A 405 9.08 7.37 0.30
CA PHE A 405 8.38 6.93 -0.91
C PHE A 405 7.31 5.86 -0.63
N GLN A 406 7.62 4.87 0.20
CA GLN A 406 6.73 3.75 0.53
C GLN A 406 5.59 4.19 1.46
N VAL A 407 5.86 5.11 2.40
CA VAL A 407 4.81 5.78 3.19
C VAL A 407 3.81 6.47 2.27
N ALA A 408 4.31 7.26 1.30
CA ALA A 408 3.45 7.95 0.33
C ALA A 408 2.65 6.95 -0.53
N PHE A 409 3.30 5.90 -1.02
CA PHE A 409 2.67 4.84 -1.82
C PHE A 409 1.48 4.22 -1.09
N PHE A 410 1.71 3.62 0.08
CA PHE A 410 0.66 2.86 0.77
C PHE A 410 -0.41 3.75 1.39
N SER A 411 -0.05 4.88 2.02
CA SER A 411 -1.03 5.78 2.64
C SER A 411 -1.98 6.42 1.62
N CYS A 412 -1.49 6.77 0.42
CA CYS A 412 -2.33 7.24 -0.67
C CYS A 412 -3.21 6.13 -1.25
N LEU A 413 -2.69 4.91 -1.46
CA LEU A 413 -3.53 3.79 -1.91
C LEU A 413 -4.63 3.44 -0.91
N MET A 414 -4.32 3.44 0.40
CA MET A 414 -5.31 3.27 1.46
C MET A 414 -6.40 4.34 1.36
N SER A 415 -6.00 5.61 1.22
CA SER A 415 -6.93 6.75 1.12
C SER A 415 -7.80 6.68 -0.14
N LEU A 416 -7.21 6.30 -1.28
CA LEU A 416 -7.90 6.16 -2.55
C LEU A 416 -8.93 5.04 -2.54
N CYS A 417 -8.55 3.84 -2.08
CA CYS A 417 -9.46 2.70 -1.98
C CYS A 417 -10.56 2.94 -0.94
N LEU A 418 -10.22 3.52 0.22
CA LEU A 418 -11.21 3.86 1.24
C LEU A 418 -12.18 4.94 0.74
N ALA A 419 -11.68 5.93 0.01
CA ALA A 419 -12.56 6.90 -0.64
C ALA A 419 -13.46 6.25 -1.70
N GLY A 420 -13.04 5.21 -2.42
CA GLY A 420 -13.97 4.43 -3.24
C GLY A 420 -15.05 3.72 -2.40
N ALA A 421 -14.65 3.08 -1.30
CA ALA A 421 -15.53 2.29 -0.43
C ALA A 421 -16.53 3.12 0.39
N LEU A 422 -16.29 4.42 0.55
CA LEU A 422 -17.19 5.33 1.26
C LEU A 422 -18.04 6.19 0.30
N ALA A 423 -17.90 5.94 -1.00
CA ALA A 423 -18.86 6.25 -2.06
C ALA A 423 -20.34 6.46 -1.67
N PRO A 424 -21.02 7.63 -1.65
CA PRO A 424 -22.45 7.55 -1.96
C PRO A 424 -22.54 7.10 -3.41
N CYS A 425 -23.37 6.09 -3.67
CA CYS A 425 -23.73 5.74 -5.02
C CYS A 425 -24.35 6.96 -5.68
N ASP A 426 -23.84 7.34 -6.86
CA ASP A 426 -24.72 7.90 -7.87
C ASP A 426 -25.73 6.79 -8.19
N THR A 427 -26.85 6.74 -7.46
CA THR A 427 -28.04 6.09 -7.95
C THR A 427 -28.30 6.73 -9.31
N PRO A 428 -28.40 5.97 -10.41
CA PRO A 428 -29.04 6.52 -11.60
C PRO A 428 -30.38 7.05 -11.10
N ALA A 429 -30.63 8.35 -11.28
CA ALA A 429 -31.93 8.92 -11.04
C ALA A 429 -32.93 7.95 -11.66
N ALA A 430 -33.86 7.45 -10.84
CA ALA A 430 -34.87 6.50 -11.29
C ALA A 430 -35.35 6.96 -12.66
N ALA A 431 -35.05 6.16 -13.70
CA ALA A 431 -35.54 6.43 -15.04
C ALA A 431 -37.03 6.64 -14.88
N GLY A 432 -37.48 7.87 -15.16
CA GLY A 432 -38.82 8.31 -14.83
C GLY A 432 -39.80 7.27 -15.33
N LYS A 433 -40.60 6.69 -14.42
CA LYS A 433 -41.85 6.09 -14.85
C LYS A 433 -42.57 7.19 -15.65
N PRO A 434 -42.92 6.97 -16.92
CA PRO A 434 -43.77 7.92 -17.62
C PRO A 434 -45.06 8.10 -16.80
N PRO A 435 -45.62 9.32 -16.73
CA PRO A 435 -46.88 9.53 -16.05
C PRO A 435 -47.90 8.55 -16.64
N ALA A 436 -48.60 7.84 -15.77
CA ALA A 436 -49.77 7.08 -16.17
C ALA A 436 -50.76 8.07 -16.78
N ILE A 437 -51.09 7.86 -18.05
CA ILE A 437 -52.20 8.51 -18.74
C ILE A 437 -53.47 7.78 -18.33
#